data_AF-A0A1H9NSW3-F1
#
_entry.id   AF-A0A1H9NSW3-F1
#
_cell.length_a   1.000
_cell.length_b   1.000
_cell.length_c   1.000
_cell.angle_alpha   90.00
_cell.angle_beta   90.00
_cell.angle_gamma   90.00
#
_symmetry.space_group_name_H-M   'P 1'
#
loop_
_entity.id
_entity.type
_entity.pdbx_description
1 polymer ?
#
loop_
_entity_poly.entity_id
_entity_poly.type
_entity_poly.pdbx_seq_one_letter_code
_entity_poly.pdbx_strand_id
1 'polypeptide(L)' 'MPSDQEMREIAEKQGISVWLRDALLSALERDPVEAAADAGVLSAVLDHRLKTKAAEAKALEVIAAAKAGL' A
#
# COMPACT_ATOMS: atom_id res chain seq x y z
N MET A 1 -14.31 16.64 1.31
CA MET A 1 -13.57 15.66 2.12
C MET A 1 -14.59 14.89 2.93
N PRO A 2 -14.45 13.57 3.11
CA PRO A 2 -15.30 12.83 4.04
C PRO A 2 -15.16 13.43 5.43
N SER A 3 -16.23 13.43 6.21
CA SER A 3 -16.21 13.68 7.65
C SER A 3 -15.46 12.55 8.38
N ASP A 4 -14.99 12.82 9.59
CA ASP A 4 -14.36 11.80 10.44
C ASP A 4 -15.27 10.59 10.66
N GLN A 5 -16.59 10.82 10.73
CA GLN A 5 -17.59 9.75 10.82
C GLN A 5 -17.61 8.88 9.57
N GLU A 6 -17.63 9.48 8.37
CA GLU A 6 -17.54 8.73 7.11
C GLU A 6 -16.20 7.98 6.98
N MET A 7 -15.11 8.53 7.50
CA MET A 7 -13.80 7.85 7.52
C MET A 7 -13.78 6.65 8.47
N ARG A 8 -14.43 6.74 9.64
CA ARG A 8 -14.61 5.59 10.56
C ARG A 8 -15.46 4.50 9.92
N GLU A 9 -16.57 4.88 9.29
CA GLU A 9 -17.42 3.95 8.55
C GLU A 9 -16.67 3.25 7.43
N ILE A 10 -15.79 3.96 6.71
CA ILE A 10 -14.90 3.35 5.73
C ILE A 10 -13.99 2.33 6.40
N ALA A 11 -13.30 2.69 7.49
CA ALA A 11 -12.37 1.81 8.19
C ALA A 11 -13.03 0.52 8.74
N GLU A 12 -14.32 0.59 9.07
CA GLU A 12 -15.11 -0.53 9.60
C GLU A 12 -15.76 -1.41 8.53
N LYS A 13 -15.63 -1.08 7.23
CA LYS A 13 -16.18 -1.90 6.14
C LYS A 13 -15.53 -3.28 6.08
N GLN A 14 -16.37 -4.30 5.85
CA GLN A 14 -15.90 -5.64 5.52
C GLN A 14 -15.01 -5.58 4.26
N GLY A 15 -13.84 -6.22 4.33
CA GLY A 15 -12.88 -6.31 3.22
C GLY A 15 -11.66 -5.40 3.34
N ILE A 16 -11.61 -4.50 4.33
CA ILE A 16 -10.39 -3.76 4.65
C ILE A 16 -9.45 -4.63 5.47
N SER A 17 -8.16 -4.65 5.10
CA SER A 17 -7.15 -5.36 5.87
C SER A 17 -6.96 -4.72 7.24
N VAL A 18 -6.63 -5.53 8.25
CA VAL A 18 -6.34 -5.04 9.62
C VAL A 18 -5.36 -3.88 9.59
N TRP A 19 -4.30 -4.00 8.80
CA TRP A 19 -3.28 -2.96 8.65
C TRP A 19 -3.84 -1.63 8.10
N LEU A 20 -4.67 -1.67 7.06
CA LEU A 20 -5.24 -0.45 6.47
C LEU A 20 -6.28 0.19 7.40
N ARG A 21 -7.09 -0.62 8.08
CA ARG A 21 -8.03 -0.12 9.10
C ARG A 21 -7.29 0.63 10.20
N ASP A 22 -6.25 0.02 10.77
CA ASP A 22 -5.52 0.62 11.88
C ASP A 22 -4.80 1.91 11.45
N ALA A 23 -4.31 1.98 10.21
CA ALA A 23 -3.75 3.20 9.63
C ALA A 23 -4.79 4.32 9.47
N LEU A 24 -6.00 4.00 9.00
CA LEU A 24 -7.11 4.95 8.86
C LEU A 24 -7.56 5.50 10.22
N LEU A 25 -7.74 4.63 11.20
CA LEU A 25 -8.13 5.04 12.55
C LEU A 25 -7.05 5.89 13.22
N SER A 26 -5.77 5.52 13.06
CA SER A 26 -4.64 6.31 13.60
C SER A 26 -4.51 7.68 12.94
N ALA A 27 -4.85 7.79 11.65
CA ALA A 27 -4.82 9.07 10.93
C ALA A 27 -5.87 10.05 11.44
N LEU A 28 -7.02 9.56 11.92
CA LEU A 28 -8.09 10.38 12.51
C LEU A 28 -7.72 10.97 13.87
N GLU A 29 -6.74 10.39 14.56
CA GLU A 29 -6.29 10.84 15.88
C GLU A 29 -5.06 11.76 15.82
N ARG A 30 -4.45 11.90 14.63
CA ARG A 30 -3.22 12.68 14.40
C ARG A 30 -3.50 14.05 13.82
N ASP A 31 -2.49 14.91 13.86
CA ASP A 31 -2.50 16.15 13.08
C ASP A 31 -2.69 15.83 11.58
N PRO A 32 -3.65 16.45 10.88
CA PRO A 32 -3.94 16.12 9.49
C PRO A 32 -2.78 16.34 8.52
N VAL A 33 -1.89 17.30 8.79
CA VAL A 33 -0.72 17.59 7.93
C VAL A 33 0.32 16.48 8.10
N GLU A 34 0.58 16.06 9.33
CA GLU A 34 1.47 14.92 9.61
C GLU A 34 0.93 13.62 9.03
N ALA A 35 -0.36 13.33 9.22
CA ALA A 35 -1.00 12.14 8.68
C ALA A 35 -0.91 12.07 7.15
N ALA A 36 -1.07 13.21 6.46
CA ALA A 36 -0.91 13.29 5.01
C ALA A 36 0.54 13.05 4.57
N ALA A 37 1.52 13.59 5.31
CA ALA A 37 2.94 13.37 5.03
C ALA A 37 3.32 11.89 5.17
N ASP A 38 2.88 11.24 6.26
CA ASP A 38 3.10 9.82 6.52
C ASP A 38 2.49 8.94 5.43
N ALA A 39 1.27 9.27 4.98
CA ALA A 39 0.61 8.58 3.87
C ALA A 39 1.41 8.71 2.56
N GLY A 40 2.01 9.87 2.31
CA GLY A 40 2.88 10.10 1.16
C GLY A 40 4.14 9.23 1.18
N VAL A 41 4.83 9.16 2.32
CA VAL A 41 6.01 8.30 2.51
C VAL A 41 5.64 6.83 2.34
N LEU A 42 4.54 6.40 2.96
CA LEU A 42 4.04 5.03 2.86
C LEU A 42 3.74 4.63 1.43
N SER A 43 3.06 5.50 0.68
CA SER A 43 2.76 5.28 -0.75
C SER A 43 4.04 5.07 -1.56
N ALA A 44 5.05 5.92 -1.38
CA ALA A 44 6.33 5.81 -2.07
C ALA A 44 7.06 4.49 -1.76
N VAL A 45 7.03 4.04 -0.51
CA VAL A 45 7.63 2.76 -0.09
C VAL A 45 6.90 1.58 -0.72
N LEU A 46 5.56 1.58 -0.73
CA LEU A 46 4.77 0.51 -1.33
C LEU A 46 4.97 0.42 -2.84
N ASP A 47 4.99 1.56 -3.53
CA ASP A 47 5.27 1.62 -4.97
C ASP A 47 6.66 1.07 -5.30
N HIS A 48 7.68 1.47 -4.54
CA HIS A 48 9.03 0.92 -4.69
C HIS A 48 9.05 -0.60 -4.50
N ARG A 49 8.42 -1.12 -3.44
CA ARG A 49 8.35 -2.57 -3.18
C ARG A 49 7.64 -3.32 -4.29
N LEU A 50 6.56 -2.77 -4.84
CA LEU A 50 5.83 -3.37 -5.95
C LEU A 50 6.71 -3.44 -7.21
N LYS A 51 7.39 -2.34 -7.55
CA LYS A 51 8.31 -2.28 -8.70
C LYS A 51 9.45 -3.28 -8.56
N THR A 52 10.05 -3.39 -7.38
CA THR A 52 11.12 -4.35 -7.10
C THR A 52 10.62 -5.79 -7.29
N LYS A 53 9.46 -6.14 -6.74
CA LYS A 53 8.87 -7.48 -6.93
C LYS A 53 8.54 -7.80 -8.39
N ALA A 54 8.03 -6.82 -9.13
CA ALA A 54 7.74 -7.00 -10.55
C ALA A 54 9.03 -7.20 -11.37
N ALA A 55 10.11 -6.47 -11.04
CA ALA A 55 11.41 -6.65 -11.67
C ALA A 55 12.02 -8.02 -11.37
N GLU A 56 11.93 -8.50 -10.11
CA GLU A 56 12.36 -9.85 -9.71
C GLU A 56 11.63 -10.94 -10.50
N ALA A 57 10.30 -10.84 -10.61
CA ALA A 57 9.49 -11.79 -11.37
C ALA A 57 9.91 -11.84 -12.85
N LYS A 58 10.07 -10.67 -13.47
CA LYS A 58 10.51 -10.57 -14.87
C LYS A 58 11.90 -11.15 -15.09
N ALA A 59 12.83 -10.95 -14.16
CA ALA A 59 14.17 -11.52 -14.26
C ALA A 59 14.13 -13.05 -14.23
N LEU A 60 13.28 -13.65 -13.38
CA LEU A 60 13.08 -15.09 -13.32
C LEU A 60 12.50 -15.66 -14.61
N GLU A 61 11.52 -14.98 -15.22
CA GLU A 61 10.94 -15.36 -16.51
C GLU A 61 11.99 -15.38 -17.63
N VAL A 62 12.84 -14.35 -17.69
CA VAL A 62 13.94 -14.28 -18.69
C VAL A 62 14.93 -15.42 -18.51
N ILE A 63 15.31 -15.74 -17.27
CA ILE A 63 16.21 -16.87 -16.98
C ILE A 63 15.57 -18.20 -17.39
N ALA A 64 14.27 -18.39 -17.12
CA ALA A 64 13.56 -19.60 -17.50
C ALA A 64 13.46 -19.76 -19.03
N ALA A 65 13.14 -18.69 -19.74
CA ALA A 65 13.07 -18.69 -21.20
C ALA A 65 14.42 -19.01 -21.86
N ALA A 66 15.52 -18.41 -21.35
CA ALA A 66 16.86 -18.70 -21.83
C ALA A 66 17.27 -20.16 -21.62
N LYS A 67 16.84 -20.78 -20.50
CA LYS A 67 17.08 -22.20 -20.24
C LYS A 67 16.25 -23.15 -21.10
N ALA A 68 15.07 -22.73 -21.55
CA ALA A 68 14.17 -23.55 -22.38
C ALA A 68 14.52 -23.53 -23.88
N GLY A 69 15.29 -22.52 -24.32
CA GLY A 69 15.77 -22.38 -25.70
C GLY A 69 17.19 -22.91 -25.96
N LEU A 70 17.84 -23.48 -24.95
CA LEU A 70 19.12 -24.22 -25.02
C LEU A 70 18.85 -25.73 -24.93
#